data_AF-A0A4U5PWP6-F1
#
_entry.id   AF-A0A4U5PWP6-F1
#
_cell.length_a   1.000
_cell.length_b   1.000
_cell.length_c   1.000
_cell.angle_alpha   90.00
_cell.angle_beta   90.00
_cell.angle_gamma   90.00
#
_symmetry.space_group_name_H-M   'P 1'
#
loop_
_entity.id
_entity.type
_entity.pdbx_description
1 polymer ?
#
loop_
_entity_poly.entity_id
_entity_poly.type
_entity_poly.pdbx_seq_one_letter_code
_entity_poly.pdbx_strand_id
1 'polypeptide(L)'
;MDQNYLIGAFKPSCNISITFSDAKNRKQVPMKKENGQTLMVPLFHSQENIAGKISIEPLQGKKVDQVGVKVELLGQIEMYFDRGNFYDFASLVRELDVPGEIYERKTYPFEFSTVEMPYETYNGVNVRLRYVLKVTVTRAYAGSIIEYQDFVARVIQVWQDNEICNLKILVPVVAGLCVELWLLISKGAFPVECG
;
A
#
# COMPACT_ATOMS: atom_id res chain seq x y z
N MET A 1 24.91 18.93 -8.90
CA MET A 1 25.01 18.20 -10.18
C MET A 1 25.38 16.77 -9.84
N ASP A 2 24.89 15.84 -10.66
CA ASP A 2 25.06 14.38 -10.60
C ASP A 2 24.15 13.60 -9.66
N GLN A 3 22.90 13.35 -10.09
CA GLN A 3 22.21 12.05 -9.93
C GLN A 3 21.01 11.99 -10.89
N ASN A 4 21.20 11.64 -12.18
CA ASN A 4 20.08 11.26 -13.08
C ASN A 4 20.61 10.66 -14.41
N TYR A 5 21.30 9.51 -14.37
CA TYR A 5 21.68 8.81 -15.61
C TYR A 5 21.53 7.27 -15.60
N LEU A 6 20.77 6.68 -14.67
CA LEU A 6 20.53 5.22 -14.69
C LEU A 6 19.05 4.81 -14.66
N ILE A 7 18.11 5.73 -14.96
CA ILE A 7 16.66 5.42 -15.10
C ILE A 7 16.29 5.20 -16.58
N GLY A 8 17.26 4.87 -17.44
CA GLY A 8 17.07 4.77 -18.90
C GLY A 8 16.96 3.37 -19.49
N ALA A 9 17.25 2.29 -18.76
CA ALA A 9 17.57 1.00 -19.40
C ALA A 9 16.51 -0.11 -19.30
N PHE A 10 15.45 -0.01 -18.47
CA PHE A 10 14.45 -1.07 -18.37
C PHE A 10 13.04 -0.50 -18.19
N LYS A 11 12.43 -0.05 -19.30
CA LYS A 11 10.99 0.23 -19.30
C LYS A 11 10.25 -1.10 -19.04
N PRO A 12 9.37 -1.20 -18.02
CA PRO A 12 8.65 -2.43 -17.71
C PRO A 12 7.84 -2.89 -18.94
N SER A 13 7.67 -4.20 -19.13
CA SER A 13 7.02 -4.74 -20.34
C SER A 13 5.53 -4.40 -20.45
N CYS A 14 4.91 -3.97 -19.35
CA CYS A 14 3.55 -3.45 -19.29
C CYS A 14 3.45 -2.30 -18.28
N ASN A 15 2.39 -1.51 -18.42
CA ASN A 15 1.91 -0.57 -17.42
C ASN A 15 0.83 -1.25 -16.57
N ILE A 16 0.90 -1.09 -15.26
CA ILE A 16 -0.12 -1.56 -14.31
C ILE A 16 -0.76 -0.32 -13.69
N SER A 17 -2.08 -0.25 -13.71
CA SER A 17 -2.83 0.83 -13.06
C SER A 17 -3.92 0.27 -12.18
N ILE A 18 -4.07 0.86 -10.99
CA ILE A 18 -5.05 0.47 -9.98
C ILE A 18 -6.05 1.62 -9.86
N THR A 19 -7.35 1.31 -9.96
CA THR A 19 -8.42 2.32 -9.84
C THR A 19 -9.49 1.80 -8.89
N PHE A 20 -9.76 2.53 -7.82
CA PHE A 20 -10.83 2.21 -6.88
C PHE A 20 -12.20 2.44 -7.52
N SER A 21 -13.18 1.60 -7.20
CA SER A 21 -14.53 1.63 -7.79
C SER A 21 -15.24 2.98 -7.58
N ASP A 22 -14.94 3.64 -6.47
CA ASP A 22 -15.57 4.86 -5.97
C ASP A 22 -14.62 6.08 -6.01
N ALA A 23 -13.51 5.98 -6.75
CA ALA A 23 -12.44 6.99 -6.83
C ALA A 23 -12.92 8.44 -7.10
N LYS A 24 -14.08 8.62 -7.74
CA LYS A 24 -14.68 9.93 -8.03
C LYS A 24 -15.30 10.60 -6.80
N ASN A 25 -15.84 9.82 -5.88
CA ASN A 25 -16.62 10.32 -4.73
C ASN A 25 -15.86 10.17 -3.41
N ARG A 26 -14.79 9.37 -3.39
CA ARG A 26 -14.03 9.12 -2.17
C ARG A 26 -13.17 10.30 -1.77
N LYS A 27 -13.20 10.59 -0.47
CA LYS A 27 -12.36 11.58 0.17
C LYS A 27 -10.89 11.25 -0.08
N GLN A 28 -10.16 12.23 -0.59
CA GLN A 28 -8.71 12.15 -0.70
C GLN A 28 -8.05 13.04 0.34
N VAL A 29 -6.92 12.59 0.86
CA VAL A 29 -6.13 13.31 1.86
C VAL A 29 -4.70 13.50 1.39
N PRO A 30 -4.05 14.62 1.75
CA PRO A 30 -2.65 14.85 1.41
C PRO A 30 -1.75 13.92 2.23
N MET A 31 -0.90 13.17 1.53
CA MET A 31 0.14 12.32 2.11
C MET A 31 1.51 12.77 1.61
N LYS A 32 2.40 13.09 2.55
CA LYS A 32 3.80 13.40 2.24
C LYS A 32 4.57 12.11 1.95
N LYS A 33 5.18 12.03 0.77
CA LYS A 33 6.15 10.99 0.43
C LYS A 33 7.55 11.35 0.93
N GLU A 34 8.42 10.36 0.98
CA GLU A 34 9.83 10.51 1.39
C GLU A 34 10.61 11.50 0.53
N ASN A 35 10.25 11.63 -0.74
CA ASN A 35 10.84 12.59 -1.67
C ASN A 35 10.38 14.05 -1.43
N GLY A 36 9.60 14.30 -0.37
CA GLY A 36 9.04 15.62 -0.03
C GLY A 36 7.80 16.00 -0.82
N GLN A 37 7.40 15.23 -1.84
CA GLN A 37 6.19 15.51 -2.61
C GLN A 37 4.95 15.15 -1.79
N THR A 38 3.91 15.97 -1.91
CA THR A 38 2.60 15.69 -1.33
C THR A 38 1.70 15.12 -2.43
N LEU A 39 1.10 13.96 -2.18
CA LEU A 39 0.16 13.31 -3.08
C LEU A 39 -1.20 13.17 -2.42
N MET A 40 -2.26 13.34 -3.20
CA MET A 40 -3.61 13.04 -2.75
C MET A 40 -3.83 11.54 -2.87
N VAL A 41 -4.17 10.90 -1.76
CA VAL A 41 -4.43 9.47 -1.66
C VAL A 41 -5.81 9.23 -1.07
N PRO A 42 -6.52 8.16 -1.47
CA PRO A 42 -7.85 7.88 -0.95
C PRO A 42 -7.79 7.53 0.53
N LEU A 43 -8.79 7.99 1.28
CA LEU A 43 -8.99 7.65 2.69
C LEU A 43 -10.04 6.55 2.81
N PHE A 44 -9.73 5.55 3.63
CA PHE A 44 -10.58 4.44 3.99
C PHE A 44 -10.74 4.35 5.50
N HIS A 45 -11.88 3.84 5.95
CA HIS A 45 -12.12 3.48 7.34
C HIS A 45 -12.03 1.97 7.55
N SER A 46 -11.75 1.57 8.79
CA SER A 46 -11.79 0.16 9.17
C SER A 46 -13.19 -0.42 8.91
N GLN A 47 -13.23 -1.70 8.51
CA GLN A 47 -14.42 -2.45 8.09
C GLN A 47 -15.06 -2.01 6.77
N GLU A 48 -14.47 -1.06 6.03
CA GLU A 48 -14.93 -0.74 4.68
C GLU A 48 -14.54 -1.82 3.66
N ASN A 49 -15.31 -1.90 2.57
CA ASN A 49 -14.94 -2.70 1.41
C ASN A 49 -13.95 -1.92 0.54
N ILE A 50 -12.86 -2.58 0.17
CA ILE A 50 -11.85 -2.04 -0.73
C ILE A 50 -11.98 -2.79 -2.06
N ALA A 51 -12.61 -2.12 -3.03
CA ALA A 51 -12.88 -2.68 -4.35
C ALA A 51 -12.39 -1.76 -5.47
N GLY A 52 -12.09 -2.36 -6.62
CA GLY A 52 -11.60 -1.61 -7.76
C GLY A 52 -11.33 -2.47 -8.97
N LYS A 53 -10.54 -1.90 -9.88
CA LYS A 53 -10.08 -2.53 -11.11
C LYS A 53 -8.58 -2.35 -11.26
N ILE A 54 -7.93 -3.39 -11.77
CA ILE A 54 -6.51 -3.41 -12.12
C ILE A 54 -6.41 -3.56 -13.63
N SER A 55 -5.87 -2.57 -14.32
CA SER A 55 -5.60 -2.64 -15.76
C SER A 55 -4.13 -2.94 -15.99
N ILE A 56 -3.85 -3.99 -16.74
CA ILE A 56 -2.52 -4.36 -17.22
C ILE A 56 -2.48 -4.08 -18.72
N GLU A 57 -1.59 -3.19 -19.14
CA GLU A 57 -1.44 -2.77 -20.53
C GLU A 57 -0.03 -3.09 -21.02
N PRO A 58 0.16 -4.13 -21.86
CA PRO A 58 1.43 -4.39 -22.51
C PRO A 58 1.89 -3.17 -23.32
N LEU A 59 3.19 -2.90 -23.33
CA LEU A 59 3.73 -1.89 -24.24
C LEU A 59 3.56 -2.35 -25.69
N GLN A 60 3.33 -1.40 -26.61
CA GLN A 60 3.12 -1.71 -28.03
C GLN A 60 4.19 -2.67 -28.58
N GLY A 61 3.72 -3.75 -29.22
CA GLY A 61 4.59 -4.79 -29.80
C GLY A 61 5.21 -5.76 -28.78
N LYS A 62 4.90 -5.65 -27.49
CA LYS A 62 5.30 -6.62 -26.46
C LYS A 62 4.10 -7.44 -26.02
N LYS A 63 4.31 -8.74 -25.83
CA LYS A 63 3.41 -9.61 -25.07
C LYS A 63 3.93 -9.79 -23.64
N VAL A 64 3.03 -10.06 -22.71
CA VAL A 64 3.39 -10.42 -21.34
C VAL A 64 2.98 -11.87 -21.09
N ASP A 65 3.97 -12.76 -21.06
CA ASP A 65 3.81 -14.16 -20.67
C ASP A 65 3.81 -14.23 -19.14
N GLN A 66 2.62 -14.30 -18.56
CA GLN A 66 2.41 -14.30 -17.12
C GLN A 66 2.09 -15.71 -16.60
N VAL A 67 2.60 -16.02 -15.41
CA VAL A 67 2.34 -17.27 -14.67
C VAL A 67 1.24 -17.05 -13.63
N GLY A 68 1.05 -15.82 -13.19
CA GLY A 68 -0.11 -15.45 -12.39
C GLY A 68 -0.17 -13.95 -12.19
N VAL A 69 -1.39 -13.44 -12.04
CA VAL A 69 -1.64 -12.07 -11.60
C VAL A 69 -2.32 -12.13 -10.25
N LYS A 70 -1.78 -11.39 -9.28
CA LYS A 70 -2.41 -11.26 -7.96
C LYS A 70 -2.40 -9.81 -7.47
N VAL A 71 -3.34 -9.51 -6.59
CA VAL A 71 -3.35 -8.29 -5.79
C VAL A 71 -3.31 -8.66 -4.32
N GLU A 72 -2.47 -7.95 -3.59
CA GLU A 72 -2.29 -8.09 -2.15
C GLU A 72 -2.66 -6.76 -1.48
N LEU A 73 -3.49 -6.81 -0.44
CA LEU A 73 -3.68 -5.69 0.48
C LEU A 73 -2.81 -5.94 1.69
N LEU A 74 -1.86 -5.04 1.92
CA LEU A 74 -0.87 -5.16 2.98
C LEU A 74 -1.02 -3.99 3.96
N GLY A 75 -1.05 -4.31 5.25
CA GLY A 75 -0.77 -3.37 6.33
C GLY A 75 0.66 -3.60 6.80
N GLN A 76 1.52 -2.60 6.66
CA GLN A 76 2.96 -2.72 6.86
C GLN A 76 3.49 -1.70 7.86
N ILE A 77 4.48 -2.13 8.62
CA ILE A 77 5.32 -1.27 9.45
C ILE A 77 6.72 -1.27 8.85
N GLU A 78 7.22 -0.08 8.59
CA GLU A 78 8.56 0.17 8.09
C GLU A 78 9.34 0.94 9.15
N MET A 79 10.54 0.47 9.45
CA MET A 79 11.46 1.11 10.38
C MET A 79 12.58 1.78 9.58
N TYR A 80 12.75 3.09 9.71
CA TYR A 80 13.73 3.81 8.88
C TYR A 80 15.20 3.47 9.20
N PHE A 81 15.46 2.85 10.35
CA PHE A 81 16.80 2.34 10.68
C PHE A 81 17.10 0.99 10.01
N ASP A 82 16.07 0.31 9.49
CA ASP A 82 16.16 -0.99 8.80
C ASP A 82 15.42 -0.94 7.45
N ARG A 83 15.85 -0.01 6.60
CA ARG A 83 15.19 0.27 5.31
C ARG A 83 15.23 -0.97 4.41
N GLY A 84 14.07 -1.30 3.85
CA GLY A 84 13.90 -2.47 2.97
C GLY A 84 13.26 -3.67 3.66
N ASN A 85 13.21 -3.68 5.00
CA ASN A 85 12.45 -4.66 5.76
C ASN A 85 11.08 -4.09 6.14
N PHE A 86 10.04 -4.83 5.75
CA PHE A 86 8.65 -4.51 6.08
C PHE A 86 8.12 -5.58 7.01
N TYR A 87 7.43 -5.15 8.06
CA TYR A 87 6.67 -6.03 8.93
C TYR A 87 5.20 -5.98 8.56
N ASP A 88 4.71 -7.05 7.93
CA ASP A 88 3.32 -7.17 7.50
C ASP A 88 2.46 -7.61 8.70
N PHE A 89 1.64 -6.71 9.23
CA PHE A 89 0.66 -7.03 10.28
C PHE A 89 -0.72 -7.40 9.71
N ALA A 90 -0.98 -7.06 8.46
CA ALA A 90 -2.17 -7.47 7.72
C ALA A 90 -1.78 -7.87 6.30
N SER A 91 -2.29 -9.00 5.81
CA SER A 91 -2.04 -9.47 4.45
C SER A 91 -3.26 -10.21 3.92
N LEU A 92 -3.90 -9.64 2.90
CA LEU A 92 -5.01 -10.26 2.17
C LEU A 92 -4.61 -10.42 0.71
N VAL A 93 -4.90 -11.58 0.11
CA VAL A 93 -4.47 -11.89 -1.26
C VAL A 93 -5.67 -12.30 -2.11
N ARG A 94 -5.70 -11.81 -3.36
CA ARG A 94 -6.62 -12.27 -4.41
C ARG A 94 -5.84 -12.60 -5.67
N GLU A 95 -6.03 -13.80 -6.17
CA GLU A 95 -5.57 -14.20 -7.50
C GLU A 95 -6.57 -13.68 -8.54
N LEU A 96 -6.04 -13.04 -9.59
CA LEU A 96 -6.82 -12.34 -10.62
C LEU A 96 -6.75 -13.06 -11.97
N ASP A 97 -5.66 -13.77 -12.23
CA ASP A 97 -5.46 -14.52 -13.46
C ASP A 97 -4.52 -15.71 -13.22
N VAL A 98 -4.77 -16.79 -13.94
CA VAL A 98 -3.94 -18.01 -14.01
C VAL A 98 -2.90 -17.87 -15.13
N PRO A 99 -1.89 -18.77 -15.27
CA PRO A 99 -0.89 -18.65 -16.31
C PRO A 99 -1.49 -18.43 -17.71
N GLY A 100 -0.94 -17.46 -18.45
CA GLY A 100 -1.43 -17.10 -19.78
C GLY A 100 -0.64 -15.96 -20.43
N GLU A 101 -1.12 -15.50 -21.58
CA GLU A 101 -0.48 -14.44 -22.36
C GLU A 101 -1.39 -13.21 -22.44
N ILE A 102 -0.83 -12.03 -22.18
CA ILE A 102 -1.54 -10.75 -22.31
C ILE A 102 -0.98 -10.01 -23.52
N TYR A 103 -1.78 -9.92 -24.57
CA TYR A 103 -1.46 -9.21 -25.82
C TYR A 103 -2.00 -7.79 -25.86
N GLU A 104 -3.20 -7.58 -25.29
CA GLU A 104 -3.89 -6.30 -25.23
C GLU A 104 -4.18 -5.92 -23.78
N ARG A 105 -4.65 -4.69 -23.57
CA ARG A 105 -5.05 -4.22 -22.24
C ARG A 105 -6.11 -5.14 -21.64
N LYS A 106 -5.79 -5.77 -20.51
CA LYS A 106 -6.73 -6.61 -19.74
C LYS A 106 -7.02 -5.96 -18.39
N THR A 107 -8.28 -6.00 -17.97
CA THR A 107 -8.73 -5.36 -16.73
C THR A 107 -9.39 -6.38 -15.81
N TYR A 108 -8.93 -6.44 -14.57
CA TYR A 108 -9.39 -7.39 -13.55
C TYR A 108 -10.10 -6.64 -12.43
N PRO A 109 -11.36 -6.99 -12.10
CA PRO A 109 -11.99 -6.49 -10.89
C PRO A 109 -11.34 -7.15 -9.66
N PHE A 110 -11.28 -6.41 -8.56
CA PHE A 110 -10.90 -6.96 -7.25
C PHE A 110 -11.81 -6.41 -6.16
N GLU A 111 -12.00 -7.20 -5.10
CA GLU A 111 -12.71 -6.79 -3.90
C GLU A 111 -12.16 -7.50 -2.67
N PHE A 112 -11.88 -6.70 -1.64
CA PHE A 112 -11.67 -7.13 -0.27
C PHE A 112 -12.84 -6.57 0.55
N SER A 113 -13.69 -7.46 1.06
CA SER A 113 -14.85 -7.09 1.86
C SER A 113 -14.47 -6.98 3.32
N THR A 114 -15.10 -6.04 4.04
CA THR A 114 -14.98 -5.87 5.51
C THR A 114 -13.53 -5.88 5.99
N VAL A 115 -12.68 -5.02 5.41
CA VAL A 115 -11.24 -5.04 5.70
C VAL A 115 -10.96 -4.45 7.06
N GLU A 116 -10.38 -5.24 7.95
CA GLU A 116 -9.94 -4.77 9.26
C GLU A 116 -8.66 -3.93 9.14
N MET A 117 -8.74 -2.66 9.54
CA MET A 117 -7.60 -1.75 9.61
C MET A 117 -7.44 -1.35 11.08
N PRO A 118 -6.74 -2.15 11.90
CA PRO A 118 -6.68 -1.96 13.34
C PRO A 118 -5.91 -0.69 13.76
N TYR A 119 -5.08 -0.15 12.86
CA TYR A 119 -4.20 0.99 13.13
C TYR A 119 -4.38 2.08 12.08
N GLU A 120 -4.29 3.35 12.48
CA GLU A 120 -4.31 4.49 11.55
C GLU A 120 -2.96 4.66 10.84
N THR A 121 -2.99 5.06 9.57
CA THR A 121 -1.78 5.37 8.80
C THR A 121 -0.95 6.44 9.51
N TYR A 122 0.35 6.18 9.68
CA TYR A 122 1.25 7.06 10.41
C TYR A 122 2.57 7.23 9.66
N ASN A 123 3.00 8.48 9.48
CA ASN A 123 4.32 8.80 8.94
C ASN A 123 5.11 9.56 10.01
N GLY A 124 5.89 8.83 10.80
CA GLY A 124 6.73 9.39 11.87
C GLY A 124 8.17 9.67 11.43
N VAL A 125 9.02 9.94 12.41
CA VAL A 125 10.46 10.20 12.20
C VAL A 125 11.27 8.91 12.06
N ASN A 126 10.93 7.87 12.84
CA ASN A 126 11.67 6.60 12.89
C ASN A 126 10.87 5.42 12.33
N VAL A 127 9.55 5.54 12.30
CA VAL A 127 8.63 4.45 11.94
C VAL A 127 7.52 4.99 11.05
N ARG A 128 7.12 4.18 10.08
CA ARG A 128 6.01 4.42 9.18
C ARG A 128 5.06 3.23 9.21
N LEU A 129 3.78 3.52 9.42
CA LEU A 129 2.69 2.54 9.31
C LEU A 129 1.88 2.90 8.08
N ARG A 130 1.82 1.98 7.10
CA ARG A 130 1.14 2.22 5.82
C ARG A 130 0.24 1.07 5.42
N TYR A 131 -0.79 1.40 4.63
CA TYR A 131 -1.59 0.42 3.93
C TYR A 131 -1.40 0.59 2.43
N VAL A 132 -1.23 -0.52 1.72
CA VAL A 132 -0.87 -0.52 0.31
C VAL A 132 -1.54 -1.67 -0.43
N LEU A 133 -2.00 -1.40 -1.64
CA LEU A 133 -2.30 -2.44 -2.63
C LEU A 133 -1.05 -2.73 -3.44
N LYS A 134 -0.63 -3.99 -3.44
CA LYS A 134 0.50 -4.50 -4.22
C LYS A 134 -0.01 -5.44 -5.29
N VAL A 135 0.08 -5.01 -6.55
CA VAL A 135 -0.23 -5.88 -7.69
C VAL A 135 1.05 -6.53 -8.16
N THR A 136 1.03 -7.85 -8.30
CA THR A 136 2.17 -8.63 -8.79
C THR A 136 1.77 -9.39 -10.04
N VAL A 137 2.49 -9.14 -11.13
CA VAL A 137 2.44 -9.92 -12.36
C VAL A 137 3.69 -10.79 -12.40
N THR A 138 3.50 -12.08 -12.12
CA THR A 138 4.59 -13.06 -12.15
C THR A 138 4.83 -13.45 -13.60
N ARG A 139 6.08 -13.37 -14.08
CA ARG A 139 6.44 -13.72 -15.46
C ARG A 139 7.24 -15.01 -15.49
N ALA A 140 7.15 -15.77 -16.58
CA ALA A 140 7.81 -17.07 -16.70
C ALA A 140 9.34 -16.96 -16.86
N TYR A 141 9.80 -15.99 -17.66
CA TYR A 141 11.21 -15.88 -18.07
C TYR A 141 11.88 -14.57 -17.64
N ALA A 142 11.17 -13.72 -16.90
CA ALA A 142 11.64 -12.42 -16.44
C ALA A 142 11.19 -12.19 -14.98
N GLY A 143 11.84 -11.25 -14.28
CA GLY A 143 11.43 -10.91 -12.91
C GLY A 143 9.98 -10.44 -12.82
N SER A 144 9.32 -10.57 -11.67
CA SER A 144 7.94 -10.11 -11.52
C SER A 144 7.83 -8.58 -11.69
N ILE A 145 6.73 -8.13 -12.27
CA ILE A 145 6.40 -6.70 -12.34
C ILE A 145 5.48 -6.41 -11.16
N ILE A 146 5.85 -5.41 -10.37
CA ILE A 146 5.13 -5.07 -9.15
C ILE A 146 4.77 -3.60 -9.19
N GLU A 147 3.50 -3.30 -8.90
CA GLU A 147 2.99 -1.94 -8.78
C GLU A 147 2.36 -1.74 -7.41
N TYR A 148 2.59 -0.58 -6.79
CA TYR A 148 2.11 -0.25 -5.46
C TYR A 148 1.19 0.96 -5.51
N GLN A 149 0.03 0.87 -4.85
CA GLN A 149 -0.86 2.00 -4.61
C GLN A 149 -1.12 2.15 -3.11
N ASP A 150 -0.54 3.20 -2.53
CA ASP A 150 -0.81 3.56 -1.13
C ASP A 150 -2.22 4.15 -0.96
N PHE A 151 -2.81 3.93 0.20
CA PHE A 151 -4.01 4.60 0.68
C PHE A 151 -3.90 4.90 2.17
N VAL A 152 -4.71 5.83 2.67
CA VAL A 152 -4.73 6.17 4.09
C VAL A 152 -5.88 5.42 4.77
N ALA A 153 -5.55 4.69 5.82
CA ALA A 153 -6.53 4.12 6.73
C ALA A 153 -6.72 5.05 7.92
N ARG A 154 -7.96 5.32 8.31
CA ARG A 154 -8.32 6.02 9.53
C ARG A 154 -9.20 5.14 10.40
N VAL A 155 -8.80 4.95 11.64
CA VAL A 155 -9.66 4.31 12.65
C VAL A 155 -10.61 5.35 13.19
N ILE A 156 -11.92 5.06 13.21
CA ILE A 156 -12.87 5.88 13.93
C ILE A 156 -12.65 5.59 15.42
N GLN A 157 -11.82 6.40 16.06
CA GLN A 157 -11.66 6.32 17.51
C GLN A 157 -12.78 7.11 18.16
N VAL A 158 -13.71 6.40 18.82
CA VAL A 158 -14.55 7.00 19.85
C VAL A 158 -13.66 7.16 21.07
N TRP A 159 -12.99 8.32 21.18
CA TRP A 159 -12.25 8.66 22.38
C TRP A 159 -13.23 8.77 23.54
N GLN A 160 -13.15 7.89 24.53
CA GLN A 160 -13.59 8.27 25.87
C GLN A 160 -12.56 9.28 26.38
N ASP A 161 -13.02 10.47 26.80
CA ASP A 161 -12.15 11.54 27.27
C ASP A 161 -11.20 10.98 28.35
N ASN A 162 -9.89 11.09 28.07
CA ASN A 162 -8.73 10.79 28.94
C ASN A 162 -7.89 9.53 28.71
N GLU A 163 -8.04 8.78 27.61
CA GLU A 163 -7.07 7.70 27.30
C GLU A 163 -6.03 8.12 26.24
N ILE A 164 -4.75 7.99 26.59
CA ILE A 164 -3.63 8.01 25.64
C ILE A 164 -3.70 6.68 24.88
N CYS A 165 -3.89 6.71 23.55
CA CYS A 165 -3.74 5.50 22.74
C CYS A 165 -2.26 5.15 22.62
N ASN A 166 -1.80 4.35 23.56
CA ASN A 166 -0.55 3.64 23.45
C ASN A 166 -0.74 2.52 22.43
N LEU A 167 -0.32 2.77 21.20
CA LEU A 167 -0.23 1.69 20.22
C LEU A 167 0.98 0.83 20.60
N LYS A 168 0.71 -0.27 21.31
CA LYS A 168 1.70 -1.32 21.57
C LYS A 168 1.87 -2.16 20.32
N ILE A 169 3.02 -2.02 19.66
CA ILE A 169 3.42 -2.94 18.60
C ILE A 169 4.57 -3.78 19.13
N LEU A 170 4.38 -5.09 19.15
CA LEU A 170 5.46 -6.04 19.39
C LEU A 170 6.19 -6.27 18.07
N VAL A 171 7.37 -5.69 17.91
CA VAL A 171 8.20 -5.91 16.73
C VAL A 171 9.29 -6.93 17.09
N PRO A 172 9.36 -8.08 16.40
CA PRO A 172 10.44 -9.03 16.60
C PRO A 172 11.74 -8.48 16.01
N VAL A 173 12.78 -8.34 16.83
CA VAL A 173 14.06 -7.73 16.40
C VAL A 173 15.11 -8.79 16.10
N VAL A 174 15.21 -9.87 16.90
CA VAL A 174 16.06 -11.06 16.64
C VAL A 174 15.55 -12.24 17.49
N ALA A 175 15.61 -13.48 16.98
CA ALA A 175 15.47 -14.75 17.71
C ALA A 175 14.86 -14.68 19.13
N GLY A 176 13.54 -14.46 19.23
CA GLY A 176 12.81 -14.49 20.51
C GLY A 176 12.76 -13.19 21.31
N LEU A 177 13.38 -12.10 20.83
CA LEU A 177 13.25 -10.75 21.40
C LEU A 177 12.20 -9.94 20.64
N CYS A 178 11.07 -9.67 21.28
CA CYS A 178 10.13 -8.63 20.86
C CYS A 178 10.44 -7.34 21.59
N VAL A 179 10.58 -6.23 20.86
CA VAL A 179 10.62 -4.89 21.45
C VAL A 179 9.19 -4.34 21.46
N GLU A 180 8.72 -3.91 22.62
CA GLU A 180 7.49 -3.11 22.71
C GLU A 180 7.81 -1.72 22.18
N LEU A 181 7.35 -1.43 20.97
CA LEU A 181 7.32 -0.07 20.47
C LEU A 181 6.07 0.60 21.02
N TRP A 182 6.26 1.53 21.95
CA TRP A 182 5.20 2.41 22.45
C TRP A 182 5.10 3.61 21.52
N LEU A 183 4.22 3.55 20.52
CA LEU A 183 3.88 4.72 19.72
C LEU A 183 2.89 5.57 20.52
N LEU A 184 3.38 6.68 21.07
CA LEU A 184 2.55 7.73 21.66
C LEU A 184 1.91 8.52 20.51
N ILE A 185 0.71 8.11 20.10
CA ILE A 185 -0.09 8.87 19.13
C ILE A 185 -0.85 9.93 19.94
N SER A 186 -0.26 11.13 20.06
CA SER A 186 -0.95 12.26 20.70
C SER A 186 -1.93 12.93 19.74
N LYS A 187 -3.02 13.50 20.26
CA LYS A 187 -4.11 14.19 19.53
C LYS A 187 -3.68 15.32 18.57
N GLY A 188 -2.38 15.62 18.42
CA GLY A 188 -1.86 16.77 17.67
C GLY A 188 -1.06 16.46 16.40
N ALA A 189 -0.97 15.21 15.93
CA ALA A 189 -0.13 14.87 14.78
C ALA A 189 -0.75 15.18 13.40
N PHE A 190 -2.03 15.54 13.32
CA PHE A 190 -2.68 16.05 12.12
C PHE A 190 -3.63 17.20 12.46
N PRO A 191 -3.76 18.24 11.60
CA PRO A 191 -4.79 19.24 11.77
C PRO A 191 -6.15 18.56 11.64
N VAL A 192 -6.87 18.51 12.76
CA VAL A 192 -8.33 18.38 12.75
C VAL A 192 -8.88 19.64 12.11
N GLU A 193 -9.23 19.59 10.82
CA GLU A 193 -10.17 20.55 10.28
C GLU A 193 -11.54 20.25 10.92
N CYS A 194 -11.87 21.03 11.94
CA CYS A 194 -13.21 21.14 12.47
C CYS A 194 -14.10 21.80 11.39
N GLY A 195 -15.10 21.07 10.91
CA GLY A 195 -16.25 21.63 10.22
C GLY A 195 -17.41 21.82 11.19
#